data_AF-A0ABC8KDJ4-F1
#
_entry.id   AF-A0ABC8KDJ4-F1
#
_cell.length_a   1.000
_cell.length_b   1.000
_cell.length_c   1.000
_cell.angle_alpha   90.00
_cell.angle_beta   90.00
_cell.angle_gamma   90.00
#
_symmetry.space_group_name_H-M   'P 1'
#
loop_
_entity.id
_entity.type
_entity.pdbx_description
1 polymer ?
#
loop_
_entity_poly.entity_id
_entity_poly.type
_entity_poly.pdbx_seq_one_letter_code
_entity_poly.pdbx_strand_id
1 'polypeptide(L)' 'MVDLGGKMAVLWQSYGARVDNVEEKIIWCAEIGLERRDGDEMWGNAEWSDVVLTTIEPCNFLDADVLSVTV' A
#
# COMPACT_ATOMS: atom_id res chain seq x y z
N MET A 1 4.87 -13.89 -23.46
CA MET A 1 5.91 -13.11 -22.76
C MET A 1 5.17 -12.31 -21.71
N VAL A 2 5.20 -12.77 -20.45
CA VAL A 2 4.50 -12.10 -19.35
C VAL A 2 5.46 -11.06 -18.81
N ASP A 3 5.10 -9.79 -18.96
CA ASP A 3 5.81 -8.69 -18.34
C ASP A 3 5.68 -8.86 -16.82
N LEU A 4 6.79 -9.18 -16.15
CA LEU A 4 6.86 -9.38 -14.71
C LEU A 4 7.65 -8.24 -14.03
N GLY A 5 8.04 -7.21 -14.81
CA GLY A 5 8.56 -5.95 -14.31
C GLY A 5 7.42 -4.93 -14.28
N GLY A 6 6.82 -4.73 -13.11
CA GLY A 6 5.70 -3.83 -12.92
C GLY A 6 5.78 -3.16 -11.56
N LYS A 7 4.85 -2.24 -11.30
CA LYS A 7 4.74 -1.60 -10.00
C LYS A 7 3.51 -2.10 -9.27
N MET A 8 3.64 -2.30 -7.97
CA MET A 8 2.55 -2.69 -7.08
C MET A 8 2.32 -1.57 -6.07
N ALA A 9 1.07 -1.15 -5.91
CA ALA A 9 0.69 -0.27 -4.81
C ALA A 9 0.14 -1.10 -3.65
N VAL A 10 0.58 -0.83 -2.44
CA VAL A 10 0.06 -1.43 -1.21
C VAL A 10 -0.52 -0.33 -0.35
N LEU A 11 -1.80 -0.46 -0.01
CA LEU A 11 -2.44 0.42 0.96
C LEU A 11 -2.64 -0.33 2.27
N TRP A 12 -2.33 0.31 3.40
CA TRP A 12 -2.61 -0.26 4.72
C TRP A 12 -3.09 0.81 5.69
N GLN A 13 -3.87 0.38 6.67
CA GLN A 13 -4.37 1.23 7.73
C GLN A 13 -3.52 1.08 9.00
N SER A 14 -3.19 2.20 9.63
CA SER A 14 -2.65 2.30 10.97
C SER A 14 -3.53 3.21 11.83
N TYR A 15 -3.26 3.23 13.13
CA TYR A 15 -4.00 4.04 14.11
C TYR A 15 -3.09 5.13 14.68
N GLY A 16 -3.60 6.36 14.71
CA GLY A 16 -2.92 7.55 15.19
C GLY A 16 -3.29 7.91 16.62
N ALA A 17 -3.40 9.22 16.88
CA ALA A 17 -3.79 9.71 18.19
C ALA A 17 -5.28 9.43 18.49
N ARG A 18 -5.63 9.36 19.77
CA ARG A 18 -7.03 9.32 20.19
C ARG A 18 -7.50 10.70 20.62
N VAL A 19 -8.61 11.16 20.05
CA VAL A 19 -9.28 12.42 20.41
C VAL A 19 -10.71 12.07 20.80
N ASP A 20 -11.13 12.43 22.02
CA ASP A 20 -12.51 12.26 22.51
C ASP A 20 -13.10 10.83 22.34
N ASN A 21 -12.28 9.80 22.61
CA ASN A 21 -12.61 8.36 22.44
C ASN A 21 -12.74 7.88 21.00
N VAL A 22 -12.39 8.72 20.01
CA VAL A 22 -12.29 8.35 18.60
C VAL A 22 -10.82 8.10 18.26
N GLU A 23 -10.55 6.99 17.60
CA GLU A 23 -9.21 6.62 17.16
C GLU A 23 -8.99 7.14 15.74
N GLU A 24 -7.96 7.98 15.58
CA GLU A 24 -7.53 8.47 14.29
C GLU A 24 -7.08 7.28 13.42
N LYS A 25 -7.61 7.22 12.20
CA LYS A 25 -7.23 6.25 11.19
C LYS A 25 -6.29 6.92 10.20
N ILE A 26 -5.16 6.28 9.97
CA ILE A 26 -4.14 6.75 9.03
C ILE A 26 -4.00 5.70 7.94
N ILE A 27 -4.30 6.06 6.70
CA ILE A 27 -4.08 5.24 5.53
C ILE A 27 -2.75 5.61 4.92
N TRP A 28 -1.90 4.60 4.78
CA TRP A 28 -0.64 4.67 4.09
C TRP A 28 -0.75 4.06 2.71
N CYS A 29 0.07 4.53 1.79
CA CYS A 29 0.29 3.92 0.50
C CYS A 29 1.79 3.77 0.27
N ALA A 30 2.21 2.61 -0.22
CA ALA A 30 3.56 2.38 -0.71
C ALA A 30 3.53 1.92 -2.16
N GLU A 31 4.44 2.45 -2.95
CA GLU A 31 4.72 2.01 -4.31
C GLU A 31 5.93 1.08 -4.25
N ILE A 32 5.77 -0.14 -4.78
CA ILE A 32 6.78 -1.19 -4.78
C ILE A 32 7.11 -1.52 -6.23
N GLY A 33 8.34 -1.22 -6.64
CA GLY A 33 8.89 -1.70 -7.91
C GLY A 33 9.20 -3.19 -7.79
N LEU A 34 8.73 -3.98 -8.76
CA LEU A 34 9.02 -5.41 -8.82
C LEU A 34 10.14 -5.67 -9.83
N GLU A 35 11.15 -6.41 -9.39
CA GLU A 35 12.23 -6.89 -10.25
C GLU A 35 12.36 -8.41 -10.18
N ARG A 36 12.75 -9.03 -11.29
CA ARG A 36 13.18 -10.43 -11.29
C ARG A 36 14.67 -10.49 -11.04
N ARG A 37 15.07 -11.27 -10.05
CA ARG A 37 16.47 -11.62 -9.80
C ARG A 37 16.67 -13.10 -10.12
N ASP A 38 17.93 -13.46 -10.41
CA ASP A 38 18.41 -14.79 -10.82
C ASP A 38 17.35 -15.92 -10.85
N GLY A 39 16.91 -16.26 -12.07
CA GLY A 39 15.90 -17.29 -12.28
C GLY A 39 14.47 -16.76 -12.15
N ASP A 40 13.68 -17.40 -11.27
CA ASP A 40 12.26 -17.12 -11.05
C ASP A 40 11.96 -16.36 -9.75
N GLU A 41 13.00 -15.84 -9.08
CA GLU A 41 12.82 -15.07 -7.85
C GLU A 41 12.34 -13.64 -8.16
N MET A 42 11.25 -13.24 -7.52
CA MET A 42 10.69 -11.88 -7.62
C MET A 42 11.00 -11.11 -6.35
N TRP A 43 11.61 -9.94 -6.50
CA TRP A 43 11.93 -9.02 -5.43
C TRP A 43 11.08 -7.76 -5.55
N GLY A 44 10.71 -7.17 -4.41
CA GLY A 44 10.04 -5.88 -4.34
C GLY A 44 10.91 -4.85 -3.64
N ASN A 45 11.14 -3.71 -4.27
CA ASN A 45 11.78 -2.56 -3.65
C ASN A 45 10.73 -1.46 -3.41
N ALA A 46 10.62 -0.96 -2.18
CA ALA A 46 9.75 0.15 -1.88
C ALA A 46 10.34 1.45 -2.45
N GLU A 47 9.73 1.99 -3.51
CA GLU A 47 10.17 3.20 -4.19
C GLU A 47 9.63 4.46 -3.50
N TRP A 48 8.42 4.38 -2.92
CA TRP A 48 7.77 5.47 -2.23
C TRP A 48 6.85 4.94 -1.13
N SER A 49 6.68 5.71 -0.07
CA SER A 49 5.73 5.43 1.01
C SER A 49 5.32 6.73 1.69
N ASP A 50 4.02 7.00 1.79
CA ASP A 50 3.50 8.17 2.50
C ASP A 50 2.07 7.97 3.01
N VAL A 51 1.64 8.86 3.89
CA VAL A 51 0.25 8.96 4.35
C VAL A 51 -0.59 9.60 3.27
N VAL A 52 -1.59 8.88 2.78
CA VAL A 52 -2.53 9.38 1.76
C VAL A 52 -3.85 9.86 2.37
N LEU A 53 -4.19 9.42 3.59
CA LEU A 53 -5.37 9.91 4.31
C LEU A 53 -5.16 9.83 5.82
N THR A 54 -5.49 10.90 6.53
CA THR A 54 -5.67 10.92 7.98
C THR A 54 -7.09 11.34 8.27
N THR A 55 -7.84 10.53 9.03
CA THR A 55 -9.23 10.82 9.34
C THR A 55 -9.65 10.31 10.71
N ILE A 56 -10.55 11.04 11.34
CA ILE A 56 -11.25 10.66 12.57
C ILE A 56 -12.65 10.10 12.28
N GLU A 57 -13.11 10.19 11.02
CA GLU A 57 -14.39 9.63 10.61
C GLU A 57 -14.31 8.11 10.47
N PRO A 58 -15.44 7.38 10.63
CA PRO A 58 -15.47 5.93 10.42
C PRO A 58 -15.25 5.59 8.93
N CYS A 59 -13.98 5.56 8.50
CA CYS A 59 -13.58 4.96 7.23
C CYS A 59 -13.41 3.46 7.43
N ASN A 60 -14.25 2.66 6.80
CA ASN A 60 -14.03 1.21 6.71
C ASN A 60 -13.07 0.99 5.56
N PHE A 61 -11.84 0.59 5.89
CA PHE A 61 -10.93 0.04 4.91
C PHE A 61 -11.57 -1.28 4.46
N LEU A 62 -12.16 -1.29 3.26
CA LEU A 62 -12.54 -2.55 2.63
C LEU A 62 -11.22 -3.29 2.41
N ASP A 63 -11.12 -4.50 2.95
CA ASP A 63 -9.94 -5.37 2.90
C ASP A 63 -9.20 -5.21 1.57
N ALA A 64 -7.88 -4.99 1.66
CA ALA A 64 -7.05 -4.55 0.56
C ALA A 64 -7.28 -5.34 -0.74
N ASP A 65 -7.97 -4.75 -1.71
CA ASP A 65 -7.97 -5.25 -3.09
C ASP A 65 -6.60 -4.90 -3.68
N VAL A 66 -5.75 -5.90 -3.90
CA VAL A 66 -4.49 -5.75 -4.63
C VAL A 66 -4.85 -5.39 -6.08
N LEU A 67 -4.79 -4.10 -6.41
CA LEU A 67 -4.97 -3.60 -7.77
C LEU A 67 -3.62 -3.67 -8.47
N SER A 68 -3.43 -4.63 -9.38
CA SER A 68 -2.29 -4.62 -10.30
C SER A 68 -2.55 -3.65 -11.45
N VAL A 69 -1.64 -2.71 -11.67
CA VAL A 69 -1.63 -1.85 -12.86
C VAL A 69 -0.57 -2.40 -13.80
N THR A 70 -0.99 -2.89 -14.96
CA THR A 70 -0.09 -3.19 -16.08
C THR A 70 -0.12 -1.99 -17.01
N VAL A 71 1.03 -1.35 -17.22
CA VAL A 71 1.21 -0.23 -18.18
C VAL A 71 1.40 -0.80 -19.59
#